data_AF-A0A661R1H3-F1
#
_entry.id   AF-A0A661R1H3-F1
#
_cell.length_a   1.000
_cell.length_b   1.000
_cell.length_c   1.000
_cell.angle_alpha   90.00
_cell.angle_beta   90.00
_cell.angle_gamma   90.00
#
_symmetry.space_group_name_H-M   'P 1'
#
loop_
_entity.id
_entity.type
_entity.pdbx_description
1 polymer ?
#
loop_
_entity_poly.entity_id
_entity_poly.type
_entity_poly.pdbx_seq_one_letter_code
_entity_poly.pdbx_strand_id
1 'polypeptide(L)'
;LPGDVSTDFSPKLRYLIRRSRMRQEWLKEMQEFRGAQPLAYVASAGVNESIPELASRVRDLLGVSIAPRASWRQNHNPLRTWIDAVEKAGTFVFQSSDVNQDKMRGFALIDHLAPVILINGKDPSQARSFTLFHEFSHILLGKPGVSNVRFAYQGMGDTAQIEVFSNALAAEVLA
;
A
#
# COMPACT_ATOMS: atom_id res chain seq x y z
N LEU A 1 5.55 6.47 -38.21
CA LEU A 1 6.11 5.74 -37.05
C LEU A 1 5.25 6.11 -35.84
N PRO A 2 4.27 5.30 -35.43
CA PRO A 2 3.28 5.78 -34.49
C PRO A 2 3.55 5.28 -33.06
N GLY A 3 3.58 6.24 -32.13
CA GLY A 3 3.22 6.03 -30.73
C GLY A 3 4.39 6.09 -29.75
N ASP A 4 4.77 7.30 -29.35
CA ASP A 4 5.61 7.57 -28.19
C ASP A 4 4.91 7.05 -26.91
N VAL A 5 5.25 5.83 -26.49
CA VAL A 5 4.72 5.21 -25.27
C VAL A 5 5.57 5.66 -24.10
N SER A 6 5.13 6.73 -23.42
CA SER A 6 5.46 7.15 -22.04
C SER A 6 6.85 6.74 -21.51
N THR A 7 7.76 7.72 -21.50
CA THR A 7 9.11 7.68 -20.90
C THR A 7 9.13 7.61 -19.36
N ASP A 8 7.99 7.40 -18.69
CA ASP A 8 7.84 7.71 -17.26
C ASP A 8 8.32 6.61 -16.29
N PHE A 9 8.42 5.37 -16.75
CA PHE A 9 8.97 4.27 -15.93
C PHE A 9 10.45 4.02 -16.25
N SER A 10 11.34 4.13 -15.25
CA SER A 10 12.72 3.68 -15.44
C SER A 10 12.77 2.15 -15.65
N PRO A 11 13.75 1.62 -16.41
CA PRO A 11 13.92 0.16 -16.56
C PRO A 11 13.98 -0.58 -15.21
N LYS A 12 14.59 0.05 -14.19
CA LYS A 12 14.66 -0.47 -12.83
C LYS A 12 13.27 -0.60 -12.19
N LEU A 13 12.41 0.40 -12.36
CA LEU A 13 11.06 0.36 -11.82
C LEU A 13 10.18 -0.69 -12.52
N ARG A 14 10.26 -0.80 -13.85
CA ARG A 14 9.57 -1.88 -14.59
C ARG A 14 10.01 -3.26 -14.11
N TYR A 15 11.32 -3.45 -13.95
CA TYR A 15 11.86 -4.71 -13.43
C TYR A 15 11.35 -5.01 -12.02
N LEU A 16 11.31 -4.01 -11.14
CA LEU A 16 10.81 -4.16 -9.78
C LEU A 16 9.32 -4.55 -9.75
N ILE A 17 8.48 -3.88 -10.53
CA ILE A 17 7.04 -4.21 -10.64
C ILE A 17 6.86 -5.64 -11.15
N ARG A 18 7.59 -6.03 -12.21
CA ARG A 18 7.55 -7.40 -12.75
C ARG A 18 7.97 -8.42 -11.69
N ARG A 19 9.04 -8.15 -10.95
CA ARG A 19 9.52 -9.02 -9.86
C ARG A 19 8.48 -9.16 -8.75
N SER A 20 7.83 -8.07 -8.36
CA SER A 20 6.77 -8.12 -7.33
C SER A 20 5.53 -8.88 -7.81
N ARG A 21 5.13 -8.75 -9.08
CA ARG A 21 4.04 -9.55 -9.65
C ARG A 21 4.34 -11.05 -9.65
N MET A 22 5.55 -11.45 -10.04
CA MET A 22 5.95 -12.86 -9.98
C MET A 22 5.93 -13.40 -8.54
N ARG A 23 6.32 -12.59 -7.55
CA ARG A 23 6.21 -12.97 -6.13
C ARG A 23 4.77 -13.07 -5.66
N GLN A 24 3.92 -12.15 -6.08
CA GLN A 24 2.49 -12.17 -5.74
C GLN A 24 1.84 -13.46 -6.26
N GLU A 25 2.13 -13.86 -7.50
CA GLU A 25 1.59 -15.09 -8.09
C GLU A 25 1.99 -16.31 -7.25
N TRP A 26 3.27 -16.43 -6.91
CA TRP A 26 3.74 -17.53 -6.07
C TRP A 26 3.12 -17.53 -4.66
N LEU A 27 2.95 -16.35 -4.06
CA LEU A 27 2.25 -16.22 -2.77
C LEU A 27 0.79 -16.64 -2.89
N LYS A 28 0.12 -16.26 -3.96
CA LYS A 28 -1.26 -16.64 -4.23
C LYS A 28 -1.40 -18.15 -4.38
N GLU A 29 -0.56 -18.80 -5.19
CA GLU A 29 -0.53 -20.26 -5.32
C GLU A 29 -0.35 -20.95 -3.96
N MET A 30 0.52 -20.40 -3.09
CA MET A 30 0.71 -20.92 -1.73
C MET A 30 -0.51 -20.75 -0.84
N GLN A 31 -1.23 -19.63 -0.95
CA GLN A 31 -2.45 -19.36 -0.19
C GLN A 31 -3.58 -20.27 -0.66
N GLU A 32 -3.72 -20.46 -1.97
CA GLU A 32 -4.68 -21.40 -2.58
C GLU A 32 -4.40 -22.84 -2.14
N PHE A 33 -3.14 -23.29 -2.19
CA PHE A 33 -2.74 -24.61 -1.72
C PHE A 33 -3.07 -24.85 -0.24
N ARG A 34 -3.02 -23.80 0.59
CA ARG A 34 -3.38 -23.86 2.02
C ARG A 34 -4.88 -23.76 2.28
N GLY A 35 -5.71 -23.58 1.25
CA GLY A 35 -7.15 -23.35 1.41
C GLY A 35 -7.48 -22.03 2.11
N ALA A 36 -6.61 -21.03 1.98
CA ALA A 36 -6.84 -19.71 2.56
C ALA A 36 -8.14 -19.09 2.01
N GLN A 37 -8.85 -18.37 2.88
CA GLN A 37 -10.07 -17.66 2.48
C GLN A 37 -9.73 -16.26 1.94
N PRO A 38 -10.52 -15.74 0.99
CA PRO A 38 -10.40 -14.37 0.53
C PRO A 38 -10.45 -13.36 1.68
N LEU A 39 -9.54 -12.39 1.64
CA LEU A 39 -9.44 -11.29 2.60
C LEU A 39 -10.59 -10.30 2.34
N ALA A 40 -11.52 -10.23 3.30
CA ALA A 40 -12.76 -9.47 3.16
C ALA A 40 -12.58 -7.94 3.09
N TYR A 41 -11.43 -7.41 3.51
CA TYR A 41 -11.14 -5.99 3.45
C TYR A 41 -10.62 -5.52 2.09
N VAL A 42 -10.19 -6.43 1.22
CA VAL A 42 -9.73 -6.06 -0.12
C VAL A 42 -10.93 -5.62 -0.94
N ALA A 43 -10.85 -4.45 -1.56
CA ALA A 43 -11.95 -3.83 -2.31
C ALA A 43 -13.24 -3.64 -1.49
N SER A 44 -13.13 -3.46 -0.17
CA SER A 44 -14.27 -3.30 0.73
C SER A 44 -14.65 -1.84 1.02
N ALA A 45 -13.87 -0.86 0.54
CA ALA A 45 -14.05 0.55 0.84
C ALA A 45 -14.43 1.39 -0.39
N GLY A 46 -15.21 2.45 -0.18
CA GLY A 46 -15.54 3.48 -1.17
C GLY A 46 -14.93 4.84 -0.85
N VAL A 47 -14.61 5.62 -1.89
CA VAL A 47 -14.02 6.97 -1.77
C VAL A 47 -14.92 8.02 -1.09
N ASN A 48 -16.18 7.68 -0.83
CA ASN A 48 -17.16 8.54 -0.15
C ASN A 48 -17.36 8.16 1.33
N GLU A 49 -16.63 7.16 1.84
CA GLU A 49 -16.70 6.78 3.26
C GLU A 49 -16.09 7.85 4.18
N SER A 50 -16.57 7.89 5.41
CA SER A 50 -16.02 8.73 6.47
C SER A 50 -14.59 8.29 6.81
N ILE A 51 -13.61 9.16 6.56
CA ILE A 51 -12.19 8.89 6.84
C ILE A 51 -11.95 8.50 8.31
N PRO A 52 -12.52 9.20 9.32
CA PRO A 52 -12.35 8.80 10.73
C PRO A 52 -12.90 7.40 11.03
N GLU A 53 -14.07 7.05 10.50
CA GLU A 53 -14.68 5.73 10.73
C GLU A 53 -13.87 4.63 10.05
N LEU A 54 -13.45 4.86 8.80
CA LEU A 54 -12.61 3.91 8.06
C LEU A 54 -11.26 3.72 8.75
N ALA A 55 -10.63 4.79 9.24
CA ALA A 55 -9.38 4.71 9.97
C ALA A 55 -9.53 3.91 11.28
N SER A 56 -10.65 4.07 11.99
CA SER A 56 -10.97 3.22 13.15
C SER A 56 -11.05 1.75 12.76
N ARG A 57 -11.82 1.42 11.71
CA ARG A 57 -11.92 0.03 11.20
C ARG A 57 -10.57 -0.54 10.80
N VAL A 58 -9.70 0.27 10.20
CA VAL A 58 -8.34 -0.16 9.82
C VAL A 58 -7.52 -0.47 11.07
N ARG A 59 -7.54 0.38 12.10
CA ARG A 59 -6.83 0.10 13.36
C ARG A 59 -7.36 -1.16 14.06
N ASP A 60 -8.67 -1.35 14.06
CA ASP A 60 -9.33 -2.54 14.60
C ASP A 60 -8.91 -3.81 13.84
N LEU A 61 -8.93 -3.76 12.50
CA LEU A 61 -8.46 -4.84 11.62
C LEU A 61 -7.00 -5.22 11.91
N LEU A 62 -6.15 -4.22 12.12
CA LEU A 62 -4.72 -4.41 12.38
C LEU A 62 -4.43 -4.79 13.85
N GLY A 63 -5.44 -4.76 14.73
CA GLY A 63 -5.30 -5.04 16.15
C GLY A 63 -4.36 -4.07 16.87
N VAL A 64 -4.25 -2.83 16.39
CA VAL A 64 -3.40 -1.80 16.99
C VAL A 64 -4.27 -0.81 17.74
N SER A 65 -4.17 -0.81 19.08
CA SER A 65 -4.78 0.25 19.87
C SER A 65 -3.89 1.51 19.81
N ILE A 66 -4.52 2.68 19.69
CA ILE A 66 -3.81 3.95 19.79
C ILE A 66 -3.39 4.10 21.26
N ALA A 67 -2.20 3.62 21.61
CA ALA A 67 -1.57 4.09 22.82
C ALA A 67 -1.35 5.61 22.65
N PRO A 68 -1.67 6.46 23.66
CA PRO A 68 -1.53 7.91 23.53
C PRO A 68 -0.14 8.27 23.00
N ARG A 69 -0.02 9.22 22.06
CA ARG A 69 1.28 9.62 21.44
C ARG A 69 2.41 9.84 22.45
N ALA A 70 2.09 10.21 23.69
CA ALA A 70 3.03 10.31 24.81
C ALA A 70 3.81 9.01 25.11
N SER A 71 3.22 7.85 24.86
CA SER A 71 3.84 6.51 25.07
C SER A 71 4.84 6.12 23.97
N TRP A 72 4.79 6.75 22.79
CA TRP A 72 5.64 6.45 21.64
C TRP A 72 7.07 7.03 21.78
N ARG A 73 7.34 7.77 22.86
CA ARG A 73 8.64 8.42 23.12
C ARG A 73 9.77 7.46 23.51
N GLN A 74 9.49 6.17 23.70
CA GLN A 74 10.51 5.18 24.04
C GLN A 74 10.74 4.23 22.86
N ASN A 75 11.79 4.46 22.06
CA ASN A 75 12.53 3.47 21.25
C ASN A 75 11.75 2.37 20.50
N HIS A 76 10.50 2.60 20.11
CA HIS A 76 9.76 1.69 19.23
C HIS A 76 10.04 2.11 17.79
N ASN A 77 10.52 1.19 16.95
CA ASN A 77 10.58 1.40 15.50
C ASN A 77 9.13 1.35 14.97
N PRO A 78 8.47 2.50 14.74
CA PRO A 78 7.03 2.52 14.49
C PRO A 78 6.69 1.80 13.19
N LEU A 79 7.60 1.84 12.19
CA LEU A 79 7.39 1.18 10.92
C LEU A 79 7.34 -0.34 11.05
N ARG A 80 8.20 -0.95 11.88
CA ARG A 80 8.21 -2.41 12.02
C ARG A 80 6.90 -2.91 12.61
N THR A 81 6.40 -2.24 13.64
CA THR A 81 5.10 -2.56 14.25
C THR A 81 3.97 -2.49 13.23
N TRP A 82 3.95 -1.45 12.37
CA TRP A 82 2.93 -1.33 11.33
C TRP A 82 3.05 -2.41 10.25
N ILE A 83 4.27 -2.73 9.82
CA ILE A 83 4.50 -3.82 8.87
C ILE A 83 4.00 -5.14 9.44
N ASP A 84 4.39 -5.48 10.67
CA ASP A 84 4.00 -6.73 11.31
C ASP A 84 2.47 -6.82 11.47
N ALA A 85 1.79 -5.72 11.78
CA ALA A 85 0.34 -5.67 11.88
C ALA A 85 -0.35 -5.89 10.51
N VAL A 86 0.14 -5.23 9.46
CA VAL A 86 -0.38 -5.36 8.09
C VAL A 86 -0.15 -6.78 7.54
N GLU A 87 1.02 -7.36 7.79
CA GLU A 87 1.35 -8.73 7.39
C GLU A 87 0.51 -9.76 8.16
N LYS A 88 0.27 -9.54 9.45
CA LYS A 88 -0.63 -10.40 10.25
C LYS A 88 -2.08 -10.35 9.76
N ALA A 89 -2.52 -9.23 9.19
CA ALA A 89 -3.82 -9.10 8.53
C ALA A 89 -3.86 -9.73 7.12
N GLY A 90 -2.75 -10.28 6.61
CA GLY A 90 -2.69 -11.01 5.34
C GLY A 90 -2.18 -10.20 4.14
N THR A 91 -1.79 -8.94 4.31
CA THR A 91 -1.12 -8.16 3.24
C THR A 91 0.39 -8.31 3.33
N PHE A 92 1.02 -8.80 2.27
CA PHE A 92 2.47 -9.00 2.23
C PHE A 92 3.22 -7.70 1.98
N VAL A 93 4.23 -7.37 2.79
CA VAL A 93 4.97 -6.11 2.67
C VAL A 93 6.41 -6.35 2.25
N PHE A 94 6.81 -5.78 1.12
CA PHE A 94 8.19 -5.80 0.64
C PHE A 94 8.84 -4.43 0.75
N GLN A 95 10.15 -4.42 0.96
CA GLN A 95 10.97 -3.20 0.94
C GLN A 95 12.01 -3.30 -0.18
N SER A 96 12.23 -2.21 -0.92
CA SER A 96 13.31 -2.13 -1.91
C SER A 96 13.91 -0.74 -1.93
N SER A 97 15.23 -0.66 -2.13
CA SER A 97 15.97 0.58 -2.33
C SER A 97 16.54 0.68 -3.74
N ASP A 98 16.08 -0.17 -4.66
CA ASP A 98 16.64 -0.30 -6.03
C ASP A 98 16.27 0.90 -6.92
N VAL A 99 15.20 1.62 -6.57
CA VAL A 99 14.64 2.77 -7.30
C VAL A 99 14.82 4.04 -6.46
N ASN A 100 15.00 5.20 -7.09
CA ASN A 100 15.03 6.48 -6.37
C ASN A 100 13.61 6.80 -5.85
N GLN A 101 13.50 7.36 -4.64
CA GLN A 101 12.23 7.78 -4.03
C GLN A 101 11.44 8.76 -4.92
N ASP A 102 12.13 9.60 -5.71
CA ASP A 102 11.51 10.52 -6.67
C ASP A 102 10.82 9.80 -7.84
N LYS A 103 11.10 8.51 -8.02
CA LYS A 103 10.51 7.68 -9.07
C LYS A 103 9.49 6.68 -8.53
N MET A 104 9.55 6.32 -7.26
CA MET A 104 8.59 5.44 -6.59
C MET A 104 8.81 5.54 -5.09
N ARG A 105 7.75 5.83 -4.34
CA ARG A 105 7.75 5.72 -2.87
C ARG A 105 7.14 4.41 -2.41
N GLY A 106 6.11 3.94 -3.09
CA GLY A 106 5.50 2.64 -2.88
C GLY A 106 4.61 2.22 -4.04
N PHE A 107 4.07 1.01 -3.97
CA PHE A 107 2.96 0.57 -4.81
C PHE A 107 2.20 -0.59 -4.17
N ALA A 108 0.94 -0.76 -4.55
CA ALA A 108 0.07 -1.86 -4.16
C ALA A 108 -0.26 -2.76 -5.36
N LEU A 109 -0.23 -4.07 -5.15
CA LEU A 109 -0.80 -5.07 -6.05
C LEU A 109 -2.02 -5.68 -5.37
N ILE A 110 -3.17 -5.55 -6.02
CA ILE A 110 -4.46 -5.95 -5.47
C ILE A 110 -4.70 -7.42 -5.81
N ASP A 111 -4.97 -8.24 -4.80
CA ASP A 111 -5.47 -9.61 -4.92
C ASP A 111 -6.14 -9.98 -3.59
N HIS A 112 -7.20 -10.79 -3.62
CA HIS A 112 -7.95 -11.13 -2.41
C HIS A 112 -7.27 -12.20 -1.55
N LEU A 113 -6.29 -12.94 -2.08
CA LEU A 113 -5.55 -13.97 -1.34
C LEU A 113 -4.12 -13.54 -1.03
N ALA A 114 -3.51 -12.76 -1.93
CA ALA A 114 -2.15 -12.27 -1.79
C ALA A 114 -2.01 -10.77 -2.15
N PRO A 115 -2.63 -9.85 -1.40
CA PRO A 115 -2.38 -8.42 -1.59
C PRO A 115 -0.93 -8.11 -1.19
N VAL A 116 -0.26 -7.29 -2.01
CA VAL A 116 1.16 -6.94 -1.82
C VAL A 116 1.31 -5.44 -1.76
N ILE A 117 2.05 -4.95 -0.76
CA ILE A 117 2.57 -3.58 -0.71
C ILE A 117 4.08 -3.62 -0.89
N LEU A 118 4.62 -2.75 -1.73
CA LEU A 118 6.04 -2.44 -1.75
C LEU A 118 6.27 -1.02 -1.25
N ILE A 119 7.23 -0.83 -0.36
CA ILE A 119 7.69 0.49 0.11
C ILE A 119 9.16 0.73 -0.24
N ASN A 120 9.51 1.98 -0.53
CA ASN A 120 10.89 2.36 -0.81
C ASN A 120 11.69 2.50 0.50
N GLY A 121 12.72 1.68 0.64
CA GLY A 121 13.59 1.65 1.83
C GLY A 121 14.44 2.91 2.03
N LYS A 122 14.52 3.80 1.03
CA LYS A 122 15.30 5.05 1.10
C LYS A 122 14.62 6.15 1.91
N ASP A 123 13.30 6.09 2.06
CA ASP A 123 12.54 7.07 2.84
C ASP A 123 12.75 6.85 4.37
N PRO A 124 12.74 7.92 5.18
CA PRO A 124 12.78 7.80 6.64
C PRO A 124 11.57 7.01 7.16
N SER A 125 11.71 6.42 8.36
CA SER A 125 10.70 5.50 8.93
C SER A 125 9.29 6.08 8.93
N GLN A 126 9.12 7.36 9.27
CA GLN A 126 7.81 8.00 9.31
C GLN A 126 7.18 8.14 7.91
N ALA A 127 7.98 8.52 6.91
CA ALA A 127 7.51 8.63 5.53
C ALA A 127 7.14 7.25 4.97
N ARG A 128 7.90 6.20 5.32
CA ARG A 128 7.55 4.82 4.98
C ARG A 128 6.26 4.34 5.64
N SER A 129 6.00 4.70 6.90
CA SER A 129 4.72 4.38 7.55
C SER A 129 3.55 5.06 6.83
N PHE A 130 3.72 6.33 6.42
CA PHE A 130 2.71 7.02 5.63
C PHE A 130 2.46 6.32 4.29
N THR A 131 3.53 5.99 3.56
CA THR A 131 3.41 5.25 2.30
C THR A 131 2.76 3.88 2.49
N LEU A 132 3.08 3.14 3.56
CA LEU A 132 2.44 1.86 3.86
C LEU A 132 0.92 2.01 3.93
N PHE A 133 0.42 2.99 4.68
CA PHE A 133 -1.02 3.20 4.80
C PHE A 133 -1.67 3.82 3.57
N HIS A 134 -0.93 4.62 2.81
CA HIS A 134 -1.37 5.09 1.49
C HIS A 134 -1.59 3.90 0.55
N GLU A 135 -0.64 2.97 0.46
CA GLU A 135 -0.79 1.77 -0.38
C GLU A 135 -1.82 0.78 0.17
N PHE A 136 -2.00 0.72 1.50
CA PHE A 136 -3.08 -0.04 2.10
C PHE A 136 -4.46 0.52 1.75
N SER A 137 -4.61 1.85 1.64
CA SER A 137 -5.83 2.49 1.13
C SER A 137 -6.19 2.01 -0.28
N HIS A 138 -5.20 1.90 -1.18
CA HIS A 138 -5.40 1.35 -2.52
C HIS A 138 -5.92 -0.10 -2.49
N ILE A 139 -5.46 -0.92 -1.54
CA ILE A 139 -5.99 -2.27 -1.31
C ILE A 139 -7.45 -2.25 -0.85
N LEU A 140 -7.78 -1.40 0.12
CA LEU A 140 -9.16 -1.26 0.62
C LEU A 140 -10.12 -0.79 -0.50
N LEU A 141 -9.67 0.10 -1.37
CA LEU A 141 -10.45 0.60 -2.50
C LEU A 141 -10.52 -0.40 -3.67
N GLY A 142 -9.66 -1.43 -3.68
CA GLY A 142 -9.54 -2.35 -4.81
C GLY A 142 -9.02 -1.68 -6.08
N LYS A 143 -8.29 -0.56 -5.94
CA LYS A 143 -7.76 0.22 -7.05
C LYS A 143 -6.24 0.10 -7.05
N PRO A 144 -5.60 -0.42 -8.12
CA PRO A 144 -4.15 -0.52 -8.15
C PRO A 144 -3.50 0.88 -8.14
N GLY A 145 -2.42 1.02 -7.38
CA GLY A 145 -1.70 2.26 -7.12
C GLY A 145 -0.17 2.05 -7.15
N VAL A 146 0.60 3.06 -7.55
CA VAL A 146 2.06 3.18 -7.59
C VAL A 146 2.29 4.62 -7.21
N SER A 147 2.50 4.86 -5.91
CA SER A 147 2.82 6.18 -5.41
C SER A 147 4.01 6.79 -6.16
N ASN A 148 3.84 8.03 -6.58
CA ASN A 148 4.82 8.87 -7.27
C ASN A 148 5.05 8.53 -8.77
N VAL A 149 4.25 7.64 -9.37
CA VAL A 149 4.15 7.54 -10.82
C VAL A 149 2.73 7.84 -11.26
N ARG A 150 2.56 8.82 -12.13
CA ARG A 150 1.27 9.09 -12.76
C ARG A 150 0.93 7.85 -13.59
N PHE A 151 -0.06 7.06 -13.17
CA PHE A 151 -0.58 6.05 -14.06
C PHE A 151 -1.22 6.71 -15.26
N ALA A 152 -0.84 6.22 -16.44
CA ALA A 152 -1.61 6.38 -17.65
C ALA A 152 -2.83 5.43 -17.66
N TYR A 153 -3.57 5.32 -16.56
CA TYR A 153 -4.96 4.85 -16.64
C TYR A 153 -5.82 6.08 -16.93
N GLN A 154 -6.27 6.18 -18.18
CA GLN A 154 -7.08 7.26 -18.69
C GLN A 154 -8.35 7.41 -17.83
N GLY A 155 -8.49 8.57 -17.18
CA GLY A 155 -9.61 8.95 -16.32
C GLY A 155 -9.19 9.99 -15.29
N MET A 156 -8.99 11.24 -15.72
CA MET A 156 -8.37 12.32 -14.92
C MET A 156 -9.25 12.86 -13.75
N GLY A 157 -10.37 12.20 -13.41
CA GLY A 157 -11.21 12.54 -12.25
C GLY A 157 -11.00 11.56 -11.08
N ASP A 158 -11.37 10.29 -11.30
CA ASP A 158 -11.37 9.25 -10.25
C ASP A 158 -9.99 9.04 -9.62
N THR A 159 -8.92 9.12 -10.42
CA THR A 159 -7.55 8.93 -9.91
C THR A 159 -7.17 10.00 -8.89
N ALA A 160 -7.55 11.26 -9.12
CA ALA A 160 -7.21 12.35 -8.19
C ALA A 160 -7.98 12.23 -6.87
N GLN A 161 -9.25 11.83 -6.92
CA GLN A 161 -10.05 11.60 -5.72
C GLN A 161 -9.50 10.44 -4.89
N ILE A 162 -9.09 9.34 -5.54
CA ILE A 162 -8.46 8.19 -4.89
C ILE A 162 -7.17 8.58 -4.16
N GLU A 163 -6.30 9.39 -4.80
CA GLU A 163 -5.04 9.84 -4.20
C GLU A 163 -5.27 10.77 -3.01
N VAL A 164 -6.22 11.71 -3.11
CA VAL A 164 -6.61 12.59 -2.00
C VAL A 164 -7.18 11.78 -0.84
N PHE A 165 -8.08 10.84 -1.13
CA PHE A 165 -8.65 9.94 -0.13
C PHE A 165 -7.58 9.09 0.55
N SER A 166 -6.66 8.51 -0.22
CA SER A 166 -5.59 7.65 0.31
C SER A 166 -4.60 8.43 1.18
N ASN A 167 -4.31 9.68 0.84
CA ASN A 167 -3.53 10.56 1.70
C ASN A 167 -4.25 10.90 3.00
N ALA A 168 -5.56 11.21 2.94
CA ALA A 168 -6.36 11.50 4.11
C ALA A 168 -6.46 10.29 5.06
N LEU A 169 -6.71 9.10 4.50
CA LEU A 169 -6.76 7.87 5.29
C LEU A 169 -5.41 7.54 5.93
N ALA A 170 -4.31 7.66 5.19
CA ALA A 170 -2.97 7.42 5.72
C ALA A 170 -2.63 8.36 6.89
N ALA A 171 -2.97 9.64 6.76
CA ALA A 171 -2.79 10.63 7.83
C ALA A 171 -3.66 10.28 9.05
N GLU A 172 -4.93 9.94 8.83
CA GLU A 172 -5.88 9.65 9.91
C GLU A 172 -5.52 8.37 10.67
N VAL A 173 -5.08 7.30 10.00
CA VAL A 173 -4.66 6.05 10.66
C VAL A 173 -3.44 6.28 11.57
N LEU A 174 -2.53 7.16 11.16
CA LEU A 174 -1.30 7.50 11.88
C LEU A 174 -1.49 8.60 12.95
N ALA A 175 -2.67 9.22 13.01
CA ALA A 175 -2.99 10.25 14.00
C ALA A 175 -3.15 9.65 15.40
#